data_AF-D9UUL4-F1
#
_entry.id   AF-D9UUL4-F1
#
_cell.length_a   1.000
_cell.length_b   1.000
_cell.length_c   1.000
_cell.angle_alpha   90.00
_cell.angle_beta   90.00
_cell.angle_gamma   90.00
#
_symmetry.space_group_name_H-M   'P 1'
#
loop_
_entity.id
_entity.type
_entity.pdbx_description
1 polymer ?
#
loop_
_entity_poly.entity_id
_entity_poly.type
_entity_poly.pdbx_seq_one_letter_code
_entity_poly.pdbx_strand_id
1 'polypeptide(L)'
;MTPRIKLVDLDEHSLVVTIDADGVAELHSAGMCKMRAAAILRFVSTQLAAEHGFGPCLPQPEPQHDRPEEPLHAHAGTLDREAKLWTDGTGHVWDLSLSWRDATDQSWRWHGSLDRQGTPIMRSGDGSVSESLDIVRALWGPLAPEFGGEA
;
A
#
# COMPACT_ATOMS: atom_id res chain seq x y z
N MET A 1 -2.92 -11.69 -26.72
CA MET A 1 -2.75 -10.65 -25.68
C MET A 1 -3.66 -9.50 -26.03
N THR A 2 -4.67 -9.26 -25.22
CA THR A 2 -5.59 -8.13 -25.40
C THR A 2 -4.89 -6.87 -24.88
N PRO A 3 -4.83 -5.76 -25.65
CA PRO A 3 -4.22 -4.53 -25.16
C PRO A 3 -4.98 -4.04 -23.92
N ARG A 4 -4.25 -3.82 -22.82
CA ARG A 4 -4.78 -3.12 -21.64
C ARG A 4 -4.83 -1.63 -21.98
N ILE A 5 -5.99 -1.16 -22.41
CA ILE A 5 -6.23 0.28 -22.63
C ILE A 5 -6.56 0.89 -21.28
N LYS A 6 -5.73 1.82 -20.80
CA LYS A 6 -6.04 2.68 -19.66
C LYS A 6 -6.36 4.07 -20.21
N LEU A 7 -7.54 4.59 -19.88
CA LEU A 7 -7.93 5.97 -20.18
C LEU A 7 -7.65 6.81 -18.94
N VAL A 8 -6.91 7.91 -19.11
CA VAL A 8 -6.64 8.87 -18.03
C VAL A 8 -7.40 10.16 -18.37
N ASP A 9 -8.26 10.60 -17.46
CA ASP A 9 -8.95 11.87 -17.60
C ASP A 9 -8.02 13.00 -17.12
N LEU A 10 -7.65 13.89 -18.03
CA LEU A 10 -6.75 15.02 -17.74
C LEU A 10 -7.47 16.20 -17.08
N ASP A 11 -8.81 16.21 -17.09
CA ASP A 11 -9.59 17.21 -16.35
C ASP A 11 -9.68 16.84 -14.86
N GLU A 12 -9.56 15.56 -14.52
CA GLU A 12 -9.53 15.07 -13.12
C GLU A 12 -8.12 15.15 -12.51
N HIS A 13 -7.07 14.98 -13.33
CA HIS A 13 -5.69 14.92 -12.84
C HIS A 13 -4.85 16.13 -13.27
N SER A 14 -4.51 16.98 -12.30
CA SER A 14 -3.71 18.20 -12.52
C SER A 14 -2.25 17.96 -12.94
N LEU A 15 -1.75 16.73 -12.80
CA LEU A 15 -0.38 16.32 -13.18
C LEU A 15 -0.37 14.82 -13.52
N VAL A 16 0.03 14.48 -14.74
CA VAL A 16 0.18 13.09 -15.20
C VAL A 16 1.57 12.92 -15.81
N VAL A 17 2.26 11.88 -15.35
CA VAL A 17 3.53 11.42 -15.93
C VAL A 17 3.27 10.08 -16.58
N THR A 18 3.54 9.94 -17.87
CA THR A 18 3.54 8.66 -18.58
C THR A 18 4.97 8.30 -18.93
N ILE A 19 5.29 7.01 -18.85
CA ILE A 19 6.60 6.47 -19.23
C ILE A 19 6.30 5.29 -20.15
N ASP A 20 6.82 5.32 -21.38
CA ASP A 20 6.65 4.22 -22.31
C ASP A 20 7.64 3.07 -22.06
N ALA A 21 7.52 1.99 -22.84
CA ALA A 21 8.38 0.82 -22.71
C ALA A 21 9.86 1.11 -23.05
N ASP A 22 10.14 2.17 -23.79
CA ASP A 22 11.48 2.63 -24.14
C ASP A 22 12.05 3.61 -23.10
N GLY A 23 11.28 3.91 -22.04
CA GLY A 23 11.66 4.82 -20.97
C GLY A 23 11.47 6.29 -21.32
N VAL A 24 10.77 6.62 -22.40
CA VAL A 24 10.45 8.00 -22.76
C VAL A 24 9.34 8.50 -21.83
N ALA A 25 9.63 9.59 -21.12
CA ALA A 25 8.69 10.20 -20.21
C ALA A 25 7.96 11.38 -20.87
N GLU A 26 6.63 11.39 -20.79
CA GLU A 26 5.80 12.54 -21.14
C GLU A 26 5.11 13.11 -19.90
N LEU A 27 4.92 14.44 -19.90
CA LEU A 27 4.36 15.18 -18.77
C LEU A 27 3.15 16.01 -19.22
N HIS A 28 1.98 15.68 -18.68
CA HIS A 28 0.77 16.48 -18.84
C HIS A 28 0.50 17.25 -17.54
N SER A 29 0.43 18.58 -17.62
CA SER A 29 0.28 19.46 -16.46
C SER A 29 -0.53 20.72 -16.77
N ALA A 30 -1.58 20.55 -17.59
CA ALA A 30 -2.43 21.66 -18.00
C ALA A 30 -2.99 22.39 -16.76
N GLY A 31 -2.80 23.72 -16.72
CA GLY A 31 -3.25 24.54 -15.58
C GLY A 31 -2.34 24.53 -14.34
N MET A 32 -1.25 23.75 -14.31
CA MET A 32 -0.30 23.74 -13.20
C MET A 32 0.94 24.61 -13.47
N CYS A 33 1.40 25.33 -12.44
CA CYS A 33 2.70 26.00 -12.48
C CYS A 33 3.84 24.98 -12.61
N LYS A 34 4.69 25.12 -13.62
CA LYS A 34 5.80 24.19 -13.90
C LYS A 34 6.78 24.03 -12.73
N MET A 35 7.03 25.11 -11.98
CA MET A 35 7.89 25.03 -10.78
C MET A 35 7.25 24.21 -9.66
N ARG A 36 5.91 24.28 -9.53
CA ARG A 36 5.16 23.46 -8.59
C ARG A 36 5.17 21.99 -9.03
N ALA A 37 4.96 21.71 -10.31
CA ALA A 37 5.07 20.37 -10.87
C ALA A 37 6.47 19.77 -10.62
N ALA A 38 7.54 20.54 -10.88
CA ALA A 38 8.91 20.09 -10.62
C ALA A 38 9.18 19.80 -9.13
N ALA A 39 8.61 20.60 -8.21
CA ALA A 39 8.73 20.34 -6.78
C ALA A 39 8.02 19.03 -6.37
N ILE A 40 6.85 18.76 -6.93
CA ILE A 40 6.11 17.50 -6.72
C ILE A 40 6.91 16.32 -7.25
N LEU A 41 7.43 16.40 -8.48
CA LEU A 41 8.22 15.32 -9.08
C LEU A 41 9.51 15.04 -8.29
N ARG A 42 10.15 16.09 -7.75
CA ARG A 42 11.31 15.93 -6.87
C ARG A 42 10.93 15.23 -5.57
N PHE A 43 9.80 15.59 -4.97
CA PHE A 43 9.29 14.90 -3.79
C PHE A 43 9.02 13.41 -4.07
N VAL A 44 8.35 13.08 -5.16
CA VAL A 44 8.12 11.69 -5.61
C VAL A 44 9.44 10.95 -5.81
N SER A 45 10.41 11.58 -6.48
CA SER A 45 11.75 10.99 -6.67
C SER A 45 12.44 10.68 -5.34
N THR A 46 12.33 11.55 -4.34
CA THR A 46 12.88 11.30 -3.00
C THR A 46 12.20 10.12 -2.33
N GLN A 47 10.87 9.99 -2.45
CA GLN A 47 10.11 8.86 -1.90
C GLN A 47 10.55 7.54 -2.55
N LEU A 48 10.61 7.49 -3.88
CA LEU A 48 11.07 6.30 -4.61
C LEU A 48 12.50 5.89 -4.22
N ALA A 49 13.39 6.86 -4.02
CA ALA A 49 14.75 6.59 -3.58
C ALA A 49 14.81 6.05 -2.13
N ALA A 50 13.88 6.49 -1.27
CA ALA A 50 13.76 6.00 0.10
C ALA A 50 13.18 4.57 0.18
N GLU A 51 12.25 4.22 -0.72
CA GLU A 51 11.67 2.87 -0.85
C GLU A 51 12.67 1.86 -1.42
N HIS A 52 13.62 2.33 -2.22
CA HIS A 52 14.66 1.50 -2.80
C HIS A 52 15.64 1.03 -1.71
N GLY A 53 15.34 -0.12 -1.09
CA GLY A 53 16.16 -0.74 -0.05
C GLY A 53 17.63 -0.96 -0.43
N PHE A 54 18.44 -1.38 0.55
CA PHE A 54 19.87 -1.64 0.32
C PHE A 54 20.08 -2.86 -0.57
N GLY A 55 20.50 -2.64 -1.83
CA GLY A 55 20.82 -3.71 -2.77
C GLY A 55 20.87 -3.23 -4.22
N PRO A 56 21.34 -4.05 -5.17
CA PRO A 56 21.25 -3.75 -6.59
C PRO A 56 19.78 -3.68 -7.03
N CYS A 57 19.47 -2.83 -8.02
CA CYS A 57 18.19 -2.83 -8.72
C CYS A 57 18.04 -4.16 -9.47
N LEU A 58 17.55 -5.19 -8.79
CA LEU A 58 17.08 -6.38 -9.47
C LEU A 58 15.72 -6.02 -10.05
N PRO A 59 15.42 -6.36 -11.31
CA PRO A 59 14.05 -6.28 -11.80
C PRO A 59 13.24 -7.17 -10.88
N GLN A 60 12.53 -6.56 -9.93
CA GLN A 60 11.55 -7.31 -9.18
C GLN A 60 10.56 -7.82 -10.22
N PRO A 61 10.16 -9.11 -10.18
CA PRO A 61 8.97 -9.50 -10.93
C PRO A 61 7.92 -8.45 -10.60
N GLU A 62 7.28 -7.88 -11.64
CA GLU A 62 6.25 -6.84 -11.47
C GLU A 62 5.48 -7.20 -10.21
N PRO A 63 5.49 -6.36 -9.16
CA PRO A 63 4.63 -6.62 -8.03
C PRO A 63 3.26 -6.75 -8.68
N GLN A 64 2.70 -7.96 -8.57
CA GLN A 64 1.32 -8.17 -8.89
C GLN A 64 0.60 -7.20 -7.97
N HIS A 65 0.31 -6.02 -8.51
CA HIS A 65 -0.71 -5.11 -8.02
C HIS A 65 -2.10 -5.74 -8.24
N ASP A 66 -2.16 -7.06 -8.45
CA ASP A 66 -3.31 -7.89 -8.19
C ASP A 66 -3.55 -7.83 -6.68
N ARG A 67 -4.15 -6.71 -6.29
CA ARG A 67 -5.09 -6.57 -5.17
C ARG A 67 -5.65 -7.96 -4.84
N PRO A 68 -5.49 -8.47 -3.60
CA PRO A 68 -6.13 -9.73 -3.24
C PRO A 68 -7.63 -9.59 -3.51
N GLU A 69 -8.17 -10.47 -4.37
CA GLU A 69 -9.61 -10.63 -4.51
C GLU A 69 -10.18 -10.89 -3.12
N GLU A 70 -11.24 -10.15 -2.77
CA GLU A 70 -12.03 -10.48 -1.59
C GLU A 70 -12.59 -11.91 -1.75
N PRO A 71 -12.54 -12.77 -0.72
CA PRO A 71 -12.28 -12.48 0.71
C PRO A 71 -10.91 -12.96 1.24
N LEU A 72 -10.47 -12.38 2.37
CA LEU A 72 -9.35 -12.92 3.17
C LEU A 72 -9.69 -14.32 3.68
N HIS A 73 -8.88 -15.32 3.32
CA HIS A 73 -8.99 -16.66 3.87
C HIS A 73 -8.27 -16.77 5.23
N ALA A 74 -8.86 -16.15 6.25
CA ALA A 74 -8.34 -16.10 7.63
C ALA A 74 -7.94 -17.47 8.22
N HIS A 75 -8.75 -18.50 7.96
CA HIS A 75 -8.65 -19.81 8.63
C HIS A 75 -7.42 -20.64 8.21
N ALA A 76 -6.68 -20.20 7.19
CA ALA A 76 -5.46 -20.85 6.71
C ALA A 76 -4.22 -19.97 6.91
N GLY A 77 -4.34 -18.89 7.71
CA GLY A 77 -3.22 -17.99 7.96
C GLY A 77 -2.16 -18.58 8.90
N THR A 78 -0.91 -18.20 8.70
CA THR A 78 0.23 -18.59 9.54
C THR A 78 0.90 -17.34 10.11
N LEU A 79 1.12 -17.33 11.43
CA LEU A 79 1.83 -16.24 12.12
C LEU A 79 3.28 -16.63 12.39
N ASP A 80 4.21 -15.84 11.84
CA ASP A 80 5.58 -15.75 12.33
C ASP A 80 5.63 -14.66 13.41
N ARG A 81 5.67 -15.08 14.67
CA ARG A 81 5.71 -14.14 15.81
C ARG A 81 7.03 -13.41 15.95
N GLU A 82 8.14 -14.04 15.53
CA GLU A 82 9.47 -13.46 15.67
C GLU A 82 9.65 -12.33 14.66
N ALA A 83 9.27 -12.59 13.41
CA ALA A 83 9.30 -11.59 12.35
C ALA A 83 8.11 -10.61 12.41
N LYS A 84 7.08 -10.88 13.23
CA LYS A 84 5.79 -10.17 13.24
C LYS A 84 5.14 -10.15 11.86
N LEU A 85 5.26 -11.25 11.12
CA LEU A 85 4.66 -11.42 9.81
C LEU A 85 3.48 -12.37 9.93
N TRP A 86 2.34 -12.01 9.34
CA TRP A 86 1.21 -12.91 9.20
C TRP A 86 0.93 -13.15 7.73
N THR A 87 1.00 -14.42 7.33
CA THR A 87 0.65 -14.84 5.97
C THR A 87 -0.79 -15.31 5.98
N ASP A 88 -1.66 -14.74 5.15
CA ASP A 88 -3.05 -15.17 5.04
C ASP A 88 -3.19 -16.51 4.29
N GLY A 89 -4.40 -17.06 4.25
CA GLY A 89 -4.68 -18.33 3.55
C GLY A 89 -4.47 -18.33 2.04
N THR A 90 -4.17 -17.17 1.44
CA THR A 90 -3.85 -17.00 0.02
C THR A 90 -2.37 -16.74 -0.25
N GLY A 91 -1.55 -16.69 0.80
CA GLY A 91 -0.11 -16.47 0.71
C GLY A 91 0.32 -15.00 0.80
N HIS A 92 -0.60 -14.06 1.06
CA HIS A 92 -0.23 -12.65 1.24
C HIS A 92 0.37 -12.41 2.61
N VAL A 93 1.48 -11.69 2.65
CA VAL A 93 2.23 -11.40 3.88
C VAL A 93 1.87 -10.01 4.39
N TRP A 94 1.50 -9.94 5.66
CA TRP A 94 1.18 -8.73 6.40
C TRP A 94 2.25 -8.46 7.44
N ASP A 95 2.89 -7.30 7.36
CA ASP A 95 3.81 -6.84 8.39
C ASP A 95 3.04 -6.21 9.56
N LEU A 96 2.95 -6.96 10.66
CA LEU A 96 2.24 -6.56 11.88
C LEU A 96 3.07 -5.63 12.77
N SER A 97 4.32 -5.35 12.42
CA SER A 97 5.13 -4.35 13.12
C SER A 97 4.75 -2.92 12.73
N LEU A 98 4.11 -2.75 11.57
CA LEU A 98 3.71 -1.46 11.03
C LEU A 98 2.39 -0.99 11.60
N SER A 99 2.23 0.34 11.60
CA SER A 99 0.90 0.95 11.62
C SER A 99 0.34 0.92 10.21
N TRP A 100 -0.96 0.72 10.10
CA TRP A 100 -1.71 0.63 8.86
C TRP A 100 -2.80 1.69 8.88
N ARG A 101 -3.02 2.36 7.76
CA ARG A 101 -3.99 3.42 7.61
C ARG A 101 -5.10 2.96 6.69
N ASP A 102 -6.34 3.24 7.06
CA ASP A 102 -7.51 2.94 6.25
C ASP A 102 -7.91 4.08 5.31
N ALA A 103 -9.01 3.91 4.58
CA ALA A 103 -9.50 4.90 3.62
C ALA A 103 -9.99 6.21 4.27
N THR A 104 -10.16 6.24 5.59
CA THR A 104 -10.61 7.39 6.38
C THR A 104 -9.47 8.06 7.16
N ASP A 105 -8.23 7.71 6.87
CA ASP A 105 -7.02 8.22 7.54
C ASP A 105 -6.90 7.76 9.02
N GLN A 106 -7.70 6.76 9.44
CA GLN A 106 -7.57 6.17 10.77
C GLN A 106 -6.46 5.12 10.77
N SER A 107 -5.61 5.19 11.79
CA SER A 107 -4.50 4.26 11.97
C SER A 107 -4.90 3.02 12.76
N TRP A 108 -4.28 1.89 12.43
CA TRP A 108 -4.52 0.56 12.93
C TRP A 108 -3.17 -0.09 13.20
N ARG A 109 -3.01 -0.66 14.39
CA ARG A 109 -1.80 -1.39 14.76
C ARG A 109 -2.17 -2.77 15.24
N TRP A 110 -1.30 -3.74 15.04
CA TRP A 110 -1.52 -5.06 15.58
C TRP A 110 -1.56 -5.02 17.11
N HIS A 111 -2.60 -5.62 17.69
CA HIS A 111 -2.81 -5.70 19.13
C HIS A 111 -1.84 -6.68 19.81
N GLY A 112 -1.17 -7.54 19.05
CA GLY A 112 -0.30 -8.61 19.57
C GLY A 112 -1.02 -9.94 19.79
N SER A 113 -2.31 -10.03 19.43
CA SER A 113 -3.12 -11.25 19.55
C SER A 113 -3.77 -11.63 18.22
N LEU A 114 -4.21 -12.88 18.15
CA LEU A 114 -5.06 -13.39 17.08
C LEU A 114 -6.48 -13.61 17.63
N ASP A 115 -7.48 -13.59 16.75
CA ASP A 115 -8.84 -14.01 17.09
C ASP A 115 -8.98 -15.55 17.16
N ARG A 116 -10.21 -16.05 17.26
CA ARG A 116 -10.48 -17.50 17.31
C ARG A 116 -10.18 -18.24 16.00
N GLN A 117 -10.06 -17.50 14.90
CA GLN A 117 -9.86 -18.02 13.55
C GLN A 117 -8.39 -17.91 13.11
N GLY A 118 -7.52 -17.28 13.91
CA GLY A 118 -6.11 -17.08 13.60
C GLY A 118 -5.81 -15.76 12.89
N THR A 119 -6.77 -14.84 12.82
CA THR A 119 -6.61 -13.53 12.19
C THR A 119 -6.02 -12.53 13.18
N PRO A 120 -5.06 -11.68 12.78
CA PRO A 120 -4.53 -10.62 13.62
C PRO A 120 -5.63 -9.69 14.11
N ILE A 121 -5.68 -9.45 15.42
CA ILE A 121 -6.54 -8.41 15.99
C ILE A 121 -5.82 -7.08 15.84
N MET A 122 -6.44 -6.14 15.15
CA MET A 122 -5.98 -4.78 14.95
C MET A 122 -6.66 -3.87 15.97
N ARG A 123 -5.95 -2.84 16.42
CA ARG A 123 -6.45 -1.81 17.32
C ARG A 123 -6.30 -0.45 16.66
N SER A 124 -7.34 0.38 16.73
CA SER A 124 -7.30 1.75 16.24
C SER A 124 -6.27 2.60 16.99
N GLY A 125 -5.77 3.67 16.36
CA GLY A 125 -4.75 4.55 16.93
C GLY A 125 -5.17 5.22 18.24
N ASP A 126 -6.46 5.58 18.35
CA ASP A 126 -7.08 6.11 19.57
C ASP A 126 -7.44 5.02 20.61
N GLY A 127 -7.31 3.74 20.24
CA GLY A 127 -7.60 2.59 21.08
C GLY A 127 -9.09 2.32 21.34
N SER A 128 -10.00 3.05 20.67
CA SER A 128 -11.44 2.91 20.87
C SER A 128 -12.04 1.64 20.24
N VAL A 129 -11.39 1.10 19.21
CA VAL A 129 -11.85 -0.06 18.44
C VAL A 129 -10.76 -1.14 18.42
N SER A 130 -11.17 -2.40 18.54
CA SER A 130 -10.29 -3.55 18.35
C SER A 130 -11.05 -4.65 17.64
N GLU A 131 -10.65 -4.94 16.41
CA GLU A 131 -11.34 -5.87 15.50
C GLU A 131 -10.31 -6.72 14.75
N SER A 132 -10.72 -7.87 14.22
CA SER A 132 -9.85 -8.69 13.39
C SER A 132 -9.53 -8.01 12.05
N LEU A 133 -8.35 -8.27 11.49
CA LEU A 133 -7.85 -7.63 10.27
C LEU A 133 -8.79 -7.76 9.07
N ASP A 134 -9.51 -8.88 8.96
CA ASP A 134 -10.53 -9.10 7.94
C ASP A 134 -11.76 -8.18 8.13
N ILE A 135 -12.24 -8.02 9.36
CA ILE A 135 -13.30 -7.06 9.71
C ILE A 135 -12.83 -5.64 9.42
N VAL A 136 -11.60 -5.30 9.79
CA VAL A 136 -11.05 -3.96 9.57
C VAL A 136 -11.05 -3.63 8.07
N ARG A 137 -10.56 -4.54 7.22
CA ARG A 137 -10.57 -4.35 5.76
C ARG A 137 -11.98 -4.28 5.19
N ALA A 138 -12.91 -5.08 5.70
CA ALA A 138 -14.28 -5.11 5.21
C ALA A 138 -15.06 -3.83 5.55
N LEU A 139 -14.82 -3.24 6.72
CA LEU A 139 -15.58 -2.08 7.20
C LEU A 139 -14.92 -0.73 6.88
N TRP A 140 -13.59 -0.65 6.99
CA TRP A 140 -12.84 0.61 6.89
C TRP A 140 -12.08 0.75 5.56
N GLY A 141 -12.15 -0.29 4.73
CA GLY A 141 -11.62 -0.27 3.37
C GLY A 141 -10.14 -0.68 3.29
N PRO A 142 -9.48 -0.35 2.16
CA PRO A 142 -8.11 -0.80 1.94
C PRO A 142 -7.17 -0.24 3.02
N LEU A 143 -6.33 -1.13 3.56
CA LEU A 143 -5.28 -0.77 4.49
C LEU A 143 -3.97 -0.55 3.74
N ALA A 144 -3.30 0.56 4.01
CA ALA A 144 -1.97 0.86 3.51
C ALA A 144 -1.00 1.04 4.69
N PRO A 145 0.25 0.55 4.62
CA PRO A 145 1.22 0.79 5.69
C PRO A 145 1.54 2.29 5.84
N GLU A 146 1.61 2.76 7.08
CA GLU A 146 2.05 4.12 7.40
C GLU A 146 3.58 4.18 7.41
N PHE A 147 4.16 4.84 6.40
CA PHE A 147 5.61 5.06 6.35
C PHE A 147 5.96 6.47 6.87
N GLY A 148 6.32 6.53 8.16
CA GLY A 148 7.35 7.43 8.71
C GLY A 148 7.00 8.88 9.11
N GLY A 149 7.29 9.19 10.37
CA GLY A 149 7.85 10.46 10.85
C GLY A 149 8.65 10.17 12.13
N GLU A 150 9.94 10.55 12.19
CA GLU A 150 10.93 10.31 13.28
C GLU A 150 10.37 10.51 14.72
N ALA A 151 10.88 9.89 15.80
CA ALA A 151 12.21 9.36 16.11
C ALA A 151 12.14 8.22 17.15
#